data_AF-A0A9X9BZ72-F1
#
_entry.id   AF-A0A9X9BZ72-F1
#
_cell.length_a   1.000
_cell.length_b   1.000
_cell.length_c   1.000
_cell.angle_alpha   90.00
_cell.angle_beta   90.00
_cell.angle_gamma   90.00
#
_symmetry.space_group_name_H-M   'P 1'
#
loop_
_entity.id
_entity.type
_entity.pdbx_description
1 polymer ?
#
loop_
_entity_poly.entity_id
_entity_poly.type
_entity_poly.pdbx_seq_one_letter_code
_entity_poly.pdbx_strand_id
1 'polypeptide(L)'
;MALLMHMKDLKKADLARMAGVSAQAVNGWFNRGEVGKASAKKIAAATGVSVDWILEGGPELHELNAHRAKRLADWFSEPGFPEEEAGFFEDLVNGKAAFTDKTARRIEQDYGLSFNHLDAGNSSVSPTKLNDEDKELLFYFHKLTSKAKQEFLENVKKQADFYDSMFEELKKMRG
;
A
#
# COMPACT_ATOMS: atom_id res chain seq x y z
N MET A 1 7.95 4.97 -5.68
CA MET A 1 8.23 4.35 -7.01
C MET A 1 7.06 4.43 -8.00
N ALA A 2 5.80 4.16 -7.61
CA ALA A 2 4.65 4.27 -8.53
C ALA A 2 4.46 5.68 -9.14
N LEU A 3 4.67 6.72 -8.33
CA LEU A 3 4.61 8.11 -8.77
C LEU A 3 5.68 8.43 -9.85
N LEU A 4 6.90 7.90 -9.69
CA LEU A 4 7.97 8.05 -10.70
C LEU A 4 7.57 7.42 -12.03
N MET A 5 6.94 6.24 -11.98
CA MET A 5 6.44 5.56 -13.16
C MET A 5 5.39 6.39 -13.91
N HIS A 6 4.45 7.02 -13.19
CA HIS A 6 3.47 7.92 -13.81
C HIS A 6 4.12 9.18 -14.39
N MET A 7 5.00 9.85 -13.63
CA MET A 7 5.63 11.11 -14.06
C MET A 7 6.56 10.95 -15.28
N LYS A 8 7.15 9.76 -15.45
CA LYS A 8 8.15 9.48 -16.49
C LYS A 8 7.66 8.47 -17.53
N ASP A 9 6.38 8.10 -17.49
CA ASP A 9 5.75 7.07 -18.33
C ASP A 9 6.56 5.75 -18.37
N LEU A 10 7.02 5.29 -17.21
CA LEU A 10 7.83 4.09 -17.06
C LEU A 10 6.97 2.89 -16.68
N LYS A 11 7.28 1.73 -17.27
CA LYS A 11 6.74 0.44 -16.86
C LYS A 11 7.70 -0.24 -15.88
N LYS A 12 7.20 -1.24 -15.15
CA LYS A 12 8.05 -2.05 -14.23
C LYS A 12 9.27 -2.66 -14.93
N ALA A 13 9.12 -3.01 -16.22
CA ALA A 13 10.21 -3.50 -17.05
C ALA A 13 11.32 -2.45 -17.27
N ASP A 14 10.96 -1.18 -17.35
CA ASP A 14 11.93 -0.09 -17.49
C ASP A 14 12.73 0.09 -16.20
N LEU A 15 12.07 0.01 -15.04
CA LEU A 15 12.75 0.02 -13.74
C LEU A 15 13.72 -1.16 -13.57
N ALA A 16 13.32 -2.35 -14.02
CA ALA A 16 14.16 -3.55 -14.00
C ALA A 16 15.43 -3.32 -14.83
N ARG A 17 15.27 -2.77 -16.04
CA ARG A 17 16.36 -2.44 -16.96
C ARG A 17 17.29 -1.38 -16.37
N MET A 18 16.74 -0.30 -15.80
CA MET A 18 17.51 0.79 -15.20
C MET A 18 18.32 0.33 -13.99
N ALA A 19 17.75 -0.50 -13.12
CA ALA A 19 18.44 -1.02 -11.95
C ALA A 19 19.35 -2.22 -12.25
N GLY A 20 19.22 -2.84 -13.42
CA GLY A 20 19.92 -4.08 -13.79
C GLY A 20 19.50 -5.24 -12.90
N VAL A 21 18.20 -5.39 -12.66
CA VAL A 21 17.62 -6.47 -11.84
C VAL A 21 16.51 -7.19 -12.61
N SER A 22 16.04 -8.33 -12.09
CA SER A 22 14.90 -9.05 -12.68
C SER A 22 13.57 -8.32 -12.46
N ALA A 23 12.60 -8.55 -13.33
CA ALA A 23 11.23 -8.04 -13.15
C ALA A 23 10.58 -8.54 -11.85
N GLN A 24 10.97 -9.73 -11.38
CA GLN A 24 10.54 -10.27 -10.09
C GLN A 24 11.06 -9.44 -8.91
N ALA A 25 12.30 -8.96 -8.97
CA ALA A 25 12.84 -8.06 -7.95
C ALA A 25 12.04 -6.75 -7.88
N VAL A 26 11.67 -6.19 -9.04
CA VAL A 26 10.82 -5.01 -9.13
C VAL A 26 9.44 -5.27 -8.52
N ASN A 27 8.79 -6.39 -8.84
CA ASN A 27 7.53 -6.76 -8.20
C ASN A 27 7.67 -6.90 -6.67
N GLY A 28 8.80 -7.44 -6.20
CA GLY A 28 9.14 -7.47 -4.79
C GLY A 28 9.21 -6.08 -4.15
N TRP A 29 9.71 -5.07 -4.86
CA TRP A 29 9.73 -3.69 -4.34
C TRP A 29 8.32 -3.13 -4.14
N PHE A 30 7.41 -3.37 -5.08
CA PHE A 30 6.02 -2.93 -4.94
C PHE A 30 5.27 -3.68 -3.84
N ASN A 31 5.56 -4.97 -3.66
CA ASN A 31 4.92 -5.78 -2.61
C ASN A 31 5.43 -5.45 -1.20
N ARG A 32 6.73 -5.12 -1.07
CA ARG A 32 7.34 -4.76 0.22
C ARG A 32 7.33 -3.27 0.51
N GLY A 33 7.07 -2.44 -0.50
CA GLY A 33 7.12 -0.98 -0.38
C GLY A 33 8.53 -0.38 -0.33
N GLU A 34 9.58 -1.18 -0.55
CA GLU A 34 10.98 -0.75 -0.42
C GLU A 34 11.81 -1.12 -1.65
N VAL A 35 12.82 -0.30 -1.95
CA VAL A 35 13.81 -0.58 -2.99
C VAL A 35 15.21 -0.52 -2.37
N GLY A 36 16.07 -1.47 -2.75
CA GLY A 36 17.44 -1.51 -2.23
C GLY A 36 18.25 -0.28 -2.65
N LYS A 37 19.12 0.22 -1.76
CA LYS A 37 19.97 1.40 -1.96
C LYS A 37 20.78 1.38 -3.26
N ALA A 38 21.29 0.21 -3.66
CA ALA A 38 22.04 0.05 -4.91
C ALA A 38 21.15 0.25 -6.15
N SER A 39 19.93 -0.29 -6.14
CA SER A 39 18.95 -0.11 -7.21
C SER A 39 18.43 1.33 -7.26
N ALA A 40 18.20 1.93 -6.09
CA ALA A 40 17.77 3.33 -5.99
C ALA A 40 18.79 4.29 -6.62
N LYS A 41 20.10 4.10 -6.37
CA LYS A 41 21.16 4.90 -7.00
C LYS A 41 21.16 4.82 -8.52
N LYS A 42 20.96 3.62 -9.08
CA LYS A 42 20.92 3.43 -10.54
C LYS A 42 19.69 4.07 -11.17
N ILE A 43 18.53 3.91 -10.53
CA ILE A 43 17.28 4.52 -11.01
C ILE A 43 17.36 6.05 -10.90
N ALA A 44 17.92 6.59 -9.81
CA ALA A 44 18.18 8.02 -9.64
C ALA A 44 19.03 8.57 -10.79
N ALA A 45 20.16 7.92 -11.08
CA ALA A 45 21.04 8.32 -12.18
C ALA A 45 20.34 8.30 -13.55
N ALA A 46 19.48 7.32 -13.80
CA ALA A 46 18.75 7.17 -15.06
C ALA A 46 17.57 8.15 -15.23
N THR A 47 16.97 8.61 -14.13
CA THR A 47 15.72 9.39 -14.15
C THR A 47 15.87 10.84 -13.72
N GLY A 48 17.00 11.19 -13.10
CA GLY A 48 17.32 12.53 -12.61
C GLY A 48 16.65 12.90 -11.28
N VAL A 49 16.02 11.96 -10.59
CA VAL A 49 15.45 12.17 -9.25
C VAL A 49 16.46 11.79 -8.16
N SER A 50 16.30 12.31 -6.93
CA SER A 50 17.23 11.99 -5.85
C SER A 50 17.07 10.55 -5.36
N VAL A 51 18.16 10.01 -4.82
CA VAL A 51 18.17 8.66 -4.21
C VAL A 51 17.22 8.61 -3.02
N ASP A 52 17.20 9.67 -2.20
CA ASP A 52 16.35 9.76 -1.01
C ASP A 52 14.86 9.72 -1.39
N TRP A 53 14.46 10.43 -2.45
CA TRP A 53 13.08 10.38 -2.96
C TRP A 53 12.67 8.98 -3.44
N ILE A 54 13.60 8.19 -3.98
CA ILE A 54 13.33 6.82 -4.41
C ILE A 54 13.21 5.86 -3.22
N LEU A 55 14.01 6.07 -2.18
CA LEU A 55 14.08 5.22 -0.99
C LEU A 55 12.95 5.51 -0.01
N GLU A 56 12.67 6.79 0.22
CA GLU A 56 11.77 7.27 1.28
C GLU A 56 10.42 7.75 0.70
N GLY A 57 10.36 7.95 -0.62
CA GLY A 57 9.18 8.44 -1.33
C GLY A 57 9.17 9.95 -1.53
N GLY A 58 8.22 10.42 -2.34
CA GLY A 58 7.99 11.86 -2.51
C GLY A 58 7.27 12.50 -1.32
N PRO A 59 7.11 13.83 -1.34
CA PRO A 59 6.39 14.57 -0.29
C PRO A 59 5.01 13.98 0.03
N GLU A 60 4.27 13.55 -0.99
CA GLU A 60 2.95 12.91 -0.84
C GLU A 60 3.00 11.60 -0.02
N LEU A 61 4.06 10.80 -0.14
CA LEU A 61 4.20 9.56 0.65
C LEU A 61 4.55 9.88 2.11
N HIS A 62 5.36 10.92 2.34
CA HIS A 62 5.66 11.39 3.69
C HIS A 62 4.42 11.97 4.36
N GLU A 63 3.62 12.75 3.63
CA GLU A 63 2.33 13.26 4.08
C GLU A 63 1.36 12.12 4.40
N LEU A 64 1.29 11.09 3.55
CA LEU A 64 0.45 9.92 3.80
C LEU A 64 0.93 9.11 5.02
N ASN A 65 2.23 8.87 5.17
CA ASN A 65 2.76 8.15 6.32
C ASN A 65 2.56 8.94 7.61
N ALA A 66 2.74 10.26 7.59
CA ALA A 66 2.45 11.13 8.73
C ALA A 66 0.95 11.13 9.07
N HIS A 67 0.08 11.11 8.06
CA HIS A 67 -1.36 10.98 8.24
C HIS A 67 -1.73 9.64 8.88
N ARG A 68 -1.22 8.53 8.34
CA ARG A 68 -1.42 7.17 8.88
C ARG A 68 -0.90 7.06 10.33
N ALA A 69 0.28 7.60 10.60
CA ALA A 69 0.88 7.67 11.95
C ALA A 69 -0.05 8.38 12.94
N LYS A 70 -0.55 9.56 12.56
CA LYS A 70 -1.50 10.31 13.38
C LYS A 70 -2.75 9.50 13.68
N ARG A 71 -3.36 8.89 12.65
CA ARG A 71 -4.58 8.09 12.81
C ARG A 71 -4.38 6.85 13.66
N LEU A 72 -3.22 6.20 13.54
CA LEU A 72 -2.85 5.07 14.38
C LEU A 72 -2.74 5.50 15.85
N ALA A 73 -2.04 6.60 16.12
CA ALA A 73 -1.90 7.15 17.46
C ALA A 73 -3.26 7.57 18.05
N ASP A 74 -4.12 8.21 17.25
CA ASP A 74 -5.46 8.63 17.68
C ASP A 74 -6.32 7.41 18.07
N TRP A 75 -6.28 6.33 17.29
CA TRP A 75 -7.02 5.10 17.56
C TRP A 75 -6.61 4.43 18.87
N PHE A 76 -5.31 4.43 19.18
CA PHE A 76 -4.74 3.83 20.40
C PHE A 76 -4.50 4.84 21.52
N SER A 77 -5.17 5.99 21.50
CA SER A 77 -4.97 7.06 22.49
C SER A 77 -5.16 6.60 23.94
N GLU A 78 -6.10 5.69 24.21
CA GLU A 78 -6.22 4.97 25.48
C GLU A 78 -6.73 3.53 25.24
N PRO A 79 -6.16 2.49 25.87
CA PRO A 79 -5.12 2.50 26.92
C PRO A 79 -3.67 2.66 26.41
N GLY A 80 -3.45 2.81 25.11
CA GLY A 80 -2.11 2.82 24.48
C GLY A 80 -1.95 1.70 23.47
N PHE A 81 -0.74 1.56 22.92
CA PHE A 81 -0.44 0.48 21.99
C PHE A 81 -0.45 -0.90 22.68
N PRO A 82 -0.86 -1.97 21.96
CA PRO A 82 -0.78 -3.34 22.46
C PRO A 82 0.66 -3.72 22.81
N GLU A 83 0.87 -4.38 23.95
CA GLU A 83 2.22 -4.69 24.47
C GLU A 83 3.07 -5.49 23.46
N GLU A 84 2.45 -6.47 22.79
CA GLU A 84 3.12 -7.30 21.77
C GLU A 84 3.64 -6.55 20.55
N GLU A 85 3.07 -5.39 20.20
CA GLU A 85 3.43 -4.61 19.01
C GLU A 85 3.83 -3.16 19.32
N ALA A 86 3.91 -2.77 20.59
CA ALA A 86 4.14 -1.38 21.01
C ALA A 86 5.37 -0.76 20.35
N GLY A 87 6.51 -1.46 20.34
CA GLY A 87 7.73 -0.97 19.71
C GLY A 87 7.59 -0.79 18.19
N PHE A 88 6.87 -1.67 17.51
CA PHE A 88 6.62 -1.54 16.07
C PHE A 88 5.71 -0.35 15.77
N PHE A 89 4.68 -0.13 16.59
CA PHE A 89 3.79 1.03 16.44
C PHE A 89 4.48 2.34 16.78
N GLU A 90 5.35 2.36 17.79
CA GLU A 90 6.21 3.50 18.09
C GLU A 90 7.16 3.81 16.92
N ASP A 91 7.76 2.80 16.30
CA ASP A 91 8.62 3.00 15.15
C ASP A 91 7.84 3.58 13.95
N LEU A 92 6.61 3.12 13.73
CA LEU A 92 5.72 3.66 12.70
C LEU A 92 5.33 5.12 12.98
N VAL A 93 4.93 5.43 14.22
CA VAL A 93 4.48 6.78 14.60
C VAL A 93 5.63 7.79 14.59
N ASN A 94 6.82 7.37 14.99
CA ASN A 94 8.02 8.20 14.97
C ASN A 94 8.73 8.23 13.60
N GLY A 95 8.18 7.55 12.59
CA GLY A 95 8.73 7.52 11.22
C GLY A 95 10.03 6.74 11.08
N LYS A 96 10.40 5.91 12.06
CA LYS A 96 11.52 4.96 11.95
C LYS A 96 11.17 3.75 11.07
N ALA A 97 9.88 3.43 10.98
CA ALA A 97 9.32 2.44 10.07
C ALA A 97 8.30 3.09 9.12
N ALA A 98 8.15 2.53 7.92
CA ALA A 98 7.21 3.03 6.92
C ALA A 98 5.86 2.31 6.96
N PHE A 99 4.78 3.06 6.73
CA PHE A 99 3.46 2.49 6.47
C PHE A 99 3.36 2.02 5.02
N THR A 100 3.66 0.74 4.78
CA THR A 100 3.26 0.12 3.50
C THR A 100 1.75 -0.07 3.46
N ASP A 101 1.15 -0.14 2.27
CA ASP A 101 -0.29 -0.43 2.14
C ASP A 101 -0.66 -1.76 2.81
N LYS A 102 0.19 -2.78 2.66
CA LYS A 102 -0.02 -4.08 3.32
C LYS A 102 0.02 -3.93 4.85
N THR A 103 0.97 -3.17 5.37
CA THR A 103 1.08 -2.88 6.81
C THR A 103 -0.17 -2.17 7.33
N ALA A 104 -0.62 -1.13 6.62
CA ALA A 104 -1.82 -0.37 6.99
C ALA A 104 -3.07 -1.27 7.01
N ARG A 105 -3.27 -2.08 5.96
CA ARG A 105 -4.43 -2.99 5.86
C ARG A 105 -4.38 -4.10 6.91
N ARG A 106 -3.19 -4.65 7.21
CA ARG A 106 -3.01 -5.62 8.30
C ARG A 106 -3.44 -5.01 9.63
N ILE A 107 -2.90 -3.84 9.98
CA ILE A 107 -3.23 -3.17 11.25
C ILE A 107 -4.74 -2.93 11.35
N GLU A 108 -5.36 -2.46 10.27
CA GLU A 108 -6.82 -2.25 10.26
C GLU A 108 -7.59 -3.54 10.54
N GLN A 109 -7.19 -4.65 9.92
CA GLN A 109 -7.83 -5.94 10.12
C GLN A 109 -7.59 -6.51 11.53
N ASP A 110 -6.34 -6.54 11.98
CA ASP A 110 -5.92 -7.19 13.23
C ASP A 110 -6.52 -6.49 14.46
N TYR A 111 -6.71 -5.17 14.38
CA TYR A 111 -7.20 -4.34 15.48
C TYR A 111 -8.63 -3.83 15.29
N GLY A 112 -9.35 -4.34 14.29
CA GLY A 112 -10.78 -4.07 14.10
C GLY A 112 -11.11 -2.65 13.65
N LEU A 113 -10.17 -1.94 13.01
CA LEU A 113 -10.47 -0.66 12.38
C LEU A 113 -11.32 -0.90 11.13
N SER A 114 -12.14 0.09 10.76
CA SER A 114 -12.81 0.08 9.47
C SER A 114 -11.79 0.05 8.33
N PHE A 115 -12.10 -0.63 7.23
CA PHE A 115 -11.26 -0.60 6.02
C PHE A 115 -10.95 0.85 5.61
N ASN A 116 -9.69 1.11 5.30
CA ASN A 116 -9.20 2.43 4.89
C ASN A 116 -9.27 3.51 5.98
N HIS A 117 -9.42 3.13 7.25
CA HIS A 117 -9.38 4.04 8.38
C HIS A 117 -8.09 4.86 8.40
N LEU A 118 -6.93 4.22 8.24
CA LEU A 118 -5.63 4.90 8.39
C LEU A 118 -5.37 5.92 7.28
N ASP A 119 -6.04 5.79 6.14
CA ASP A 119 -5.96 6.73 5.01
C ASP A 119 -7.13 7.73 4.99
N ALA A 120 -8.19 7.48 5.75
CA ALA A 120 -9.41 8.27 5.67
C ALA A 120 -9.15 9.75 5.98
N GLY A 121 -9.70 10.62 5.14
CA GLY A 121 -9.52 12.08 5.24
C GLY A 121 -8.19 12.60 4.67
N ASN A 122 -7.28 11.73 4.20
CA ASN A 122 -6.13 12.22 3.45
C ASN A 122 -6.57 12.64 2.04
N SER A 123 -6.42 13.93 1.71
CA SER A 123 -6.85 14.50 0.43
C SER A 123 -5.81 14.31 -0.68
N SER A 124 -4.54 14.06 -0.33
CA SER A 124 -3.46 13.83 -1.30
C SER A 124 -3.53 12.44 -1.94
N VAL A 125 -4.17 11.47 -1.27
CA VAL A 125 -4.63 10.23 -1.89
C VAL A 125 -6.03 10.46 -2.44
N SER A 126 -6.14 11.29 -3.46
CA SER A 126 -7.33 11.22 -4.31
C SER A 126 -7.43 9.79 -4.85
N PRO A 127 -8.62 9.16 -4.77
CA PRO A 127 -8.78 7.76 -5.11
C PRO A 127 -8.27 7.53 -6.52
N THR A 128 -7.60 6.39 -6.71
CA THR A 128 -7.39 5.73 -7.99
C THR A 128 -8.49 6.18 -8.93
N LYS A 129 -8.15 6.93 -9.98
CA LYS A 129 -9.13 7.55 -10.88
C LYS A 129 -10.15 6.47 -11.25
N LEU A 130 -11.34 6.52 -10.64
CA LEU A 130 -12.32 5.43 -10.71
C LEU A 130 -12.59 5.19 -12.19
N ASN A 131 -12.31 3.97 -12.65
CA ASN A 131 -12.64 3.60 -14.01
C ASN A 131 -14.16 3.41 -14.13
N ASP A 132 -14.65 3.12 -15.33
CA ASP A 132 -16.09 3.03 -15.52
C ASP A 132 -16.70 1.78 -14.85
N GLU A 133 -15.93 0.70 -14.69
CA GLU A 133 -16.33 -0.50 -13.94
C GLU A 133 -16.45 -0.20 -12.44
N ASP A 134 -15.53 0.58 -11.87
CA ASP A 134 -15.57 0.99 -10.46
C ASP A 134 -16.81 1.85 -10.18
N LYS A 135 -17.14 2.76 -11.10
CA LYS A 135 -18.35 3.60 -11.01
C LYS A 135 -19.62 2.77 -11.14
N GLU A 136 -19.63 1.82 -12.07
CA GLU A 136 -20.77 0.91 -12.27
C GLU A 136 -21.01 0.05 -11.02
N LEU A 137 -19.94 -0.50 -10.44
CA LEU A 137 -20.00 -1.25 -9.19
C LEU A 137 -20.61 -0.39 -8.07
N LEU A 138 -20.10 0.83 -7.86
CA LEU A 138 -20.61 1.74 -6.83
C LEU A 138 -22.07 2.13 -7.06
N PHE A 139 -22.47 2.35 -8.32
CA PHE A 139 -23.85 2.67 -8.69
C PHE A 139 -24.83 1.57 -8.26
N TYR A 140 -24.53 0.31 -8.59
CA TYR A 140 -25.38 -0.82 -8.19
C TYR A 140 -25.26 -1.12 -6.70
N PHE A 141 -24.06 -1.04 -6.14
CA PHE A 141 -23.82 -1.26 -4.72
C PHE A 141 -24.66 -0.31 -3.85
N HIS A 142 -24.73 0.98 -4.20
CA HIS A 142 -25.54 1.94 -3.45
C HIS A 142 -27.04 1.63 -3.43
N LYS A 143 -27.57 0.94 -4.44
CA LYS A 143 -28.98 0.53 -4.52
C LYS A 143 -29.32 -0.66 -3.61
N LEU A 144 -28.33 -1.38 -3.10
CA LEU A 144 -28.53 -2.54 -2.24
C LEU A 144 -28.94 -2.14 -0.80
N THR A 145 -29.69 -3.02 -0.13
CA THR A 145 -29.96 -2.91 1.31
C THR A 145 -28.69 -3.12 2.13
N SER A 146 -28.65 -2.65 3.39
CA SER A 146 -27.45 -2.82 4.23
C SER A 146 -27.03 -4.28 4.40
N LYS A 147 -28.00 -5.20 4.55
CA LYS A 147 -27.72 -6.65 4.62
C LYS A 147 -27.12 -7.17 3.31
N ALA A 148 -27.70 -6.82 2.16
CA ALA A 148 -27.19 -7.24 0.86
C ALA A 148 -25.80 -6.64 0.55
N LYS A 149 -25.51 -5.41 1.00
CA LYS A 149 -24.19 -4.80 0.91
C LYS A 149 -23.14 -5.60 1.68
N GLN A 150 -23.44 -6.01 2.90
CA GLN A 150 -22.54 -6.82 3.72
C GLN A 150 -22.26 -8.18 3.08
N GLU A 151 -23.31 -8.88 2.64
CA GLU A 151 -23.18 -10.18 1.96
C GLU A 151 -22.36 -10.05 0.66
N PHE A 152 -22.61 -9.00 -0.12
CA PHE A 152 -21.85 -8.74 -1.35
C PHE A 152 -20.36 -8.50 -1.06
N LEU A 153 -20.03 -7.63 -0.10
CA LEU A 153 -18.65 -7.35 0.28
C LEU A 153 -17.93 -8.60 0.80
N GLU A 154 -18.61 -9.42 1.59
CA GLU A 154 -18.03 -10.67 2.10
C GLU A 154 -17.70 -11.64 0.96
N ASN A 155 -18.58 -11.76 -0.04
CA ASN A 155 -18.33 -12.61 -1.21
C ASN A 155 -17.17 -12.10 -2.06
N VAL A 156 -17.11 -10.79 -2.33
CA VAL A 156 -15.99 -10.18 -3.05
C VAL A 156 -14.68 -10.41 -2.30
N LYS A 157 -14.68 -10.24 -0.98
CA LYS A 157 -13.51 -10.50 -0.13
C LYS A 157 -13.05 -11.96 -0.21
N LYS A 158 -13.96 -12.92 -0.03
CA LYS A 158 -13.64 -14.36 -0.13
C LYS A 158 -13.04 -14.71 -1.48
N GLN A 159 -13.57 -14.14 -2.56
CA GLN A 159 -13.07 -14.38 -3.90
C GLN A 159 -11.66 -13.79 -4.10
N ALA A 160 -11.42 -12.56 -3.61
CA ALA A 160 -10.09 -11.94 -3.65
C ALA A 160 -9.06 -12.75 -2.85
N ASP A 161 -9.38 -13.08 -1.59
CA ASP A 161 -8.51 -13.86 -0.70
C ASP A 161 -8.17 -15.24 -1.29
N PHE A 162 -9.13 -15.89 -1.96
CA PHE A 162 -8.91 -17.15 -2.66
C PHE A 162 -7.87 -17.03 -3.78
N TYR A 163 -7.97 -16.01 -4.63
CA TYR A 163 -7.00 -15.79 -5.71
C TYR A 163 -5.63 -15.40 -5.18
N ASP A 164 -5.56 -14.60 -4.12
CA ASP A 164 -4.30 -14.26 -3.46
C ASP A 164 -3.61 -15.53 -2.93
N SER A 165 -4.36 -16.41 -2.23
CA SER A 165 -3.85 -17.69 -1.76
C SER A 165 -3.37 -18.60 -2.89
N MET A 166 -4.18 -18.75 -3.95
CA MET A 166 -3.81 -19.56 -5.13
C MET A 166 -2.56 -19.02 -5.81
N PHE A 167 -2.41 -17.70 -5.90
CA PHE A 167 -1.23 -17.08 -6.51
C PHE A 167 0.04 -17.35 -5.68
N GLU A 168 -0.06 -17.33 -4.35
CA GLU A 168 1.06 -17.70 -3.48
C GLU A 168 1.42 -19.19 -3.59
N GLU A 169 0.44 -20.10 -3.72
CA GLU A 169 0.70 -21.51 -3.98
C GLU A 169 1.39 -21.75 -5.34
N LEU A 170 0.94 -21.07 -6.39
CA LEU A 170 1.57 -21.14 -7.72
C LEU A 170 3.01 -20.64 -7.73
N LYS A 171 3.35 -19.65 -6.90
CA LYS A 171 4.73 -19.21 -6.72
C LYS A 171 5.59 -20.27 -6.03
N LYS A 172 5.06 -20.92 -4.99
CA LYS A 172 5.76 -21.99 -4.26
C LYS A 172 6.06 -23.21 -5.13
N MET A 173 5.18 -23.53 -6.08
CA MET A 173 5.40 -24.63 -7.04
C MET A 173 6.43 -24.32 -8.15
N ARG A 174 6.84 -23.05 -8.31
CA ARG A 174 7.81 -22.62 -9.32
C ARG A 174 9.19 -22.28 -8.75
N GLY A 175 9.37 -22.39 -7.43
CA GLY A 175 10.66 -22.30 -6.75
C GLY A 175 11.19 -23.68 -6.41
#